data_AF-A0A934LGX6-F1
#
_entry.id   AF-A0A934LGX6-F1
#
_cell.length_a   1.000
_cell.length_b   1.000
_cell.length_c   1.000
_cell.angle_alpha   90.00
_cell.angle_beta   90.00
_cell.angle_gamma   90.00
#
_symmetry.space_group_name_H-M   'P 1'
#
loop_
_entity.id
_entity.type
_entity.pdbx_description
1 polymer ?
#
loop_
_entity_poly.entity_id
_entity_poly.type
_entity_poly.pdbx_seq_one_letter_code
_entity_poly.pdbx_strand_id
1 'polypeptide(L)'
;MDVEEAAHFLHIHTVTLRNKVRCGEIPGAKLGKRWVFLRVDLERYIRSQYPSRALQGDNHEVMPCHSTSVRTRRTGGSKSVSKVDSLYSEALGL
;
A
#
# COMPACT_ATOMS: atom_id res chain seq x y z
N MET A 1 3.07 15.69 22.35
CA MET A 1 2.10 16.61 21.72
C MET A 1 0.74 16.41 22.37
N ASP A 2 0.03 17.50 22.62
CA ASP A 2 -1.34 17.44 23.17
C ASP A 2 -2.39 17.13 22.08
N VAL A 3 -3.64 16.87 22.49
CA VAL A 3 -4.74 16.55 21.56
C VAL A 3 -4.96 17.64 20.52
N GLU A 4 -4.88 18.92 20.92
CA GLU A 4 -5.10 20.06 20.02
C GLU A 4 -4.00 20.16 18.96
N GLU A 5 -2.73 20.02 19.38
CA GLU A 5 -1.59 20.00 18.46
C GLU A 5 -1.66 18.81 17.49
N ALA A 6 -2.01 17.62 17.99
CA ALA A 6 -2.15 16.42 17.17
C ALA A 6 -3.33 16.54 16.19
N ALA A 7 -4.44 17.15 16.62
CA ALA A 7 -5.60 17.41 15.77
C ALA A 7 -5.26 18.40 14.64
N HIS A 8 -4.53 19.47 14.97
CA HIS A 8 -4.01 20.41 13.97
C HIS A 8 -3.03 19.73 13.00
N PHE A 9 -2.12 18.90 13.51
CA PHE A 9 -1.16 18.18 12.68
C PHE A 9 -1.84 17.23 11.67
N LEU A 10 -2.85 16.48 12.12
CA LEU A 10 -3.62 15.55 11.28
C LEU A 10 -4.73 16.23 10.47
N HIS A 11 -4.95 17.54 10.65
CA HIS A 11 -6.04 18.31 10.04
C HIS A 11 -7.44 17.69 10.30
N ILE A 12 -7.68 17.23 11.53
CA ILE A 12 -8.98 16.68 11.96
C ILE A 12 -9.51 17.38 13.21
N HIS A 13 -10.82 17.32 13.43
CA HIS A 13 -11.44 17.90 14.61
C HIS A 13 -11.02 17.16 15.91
N THR A 14 -10.82 17.89 17.00
CA THR A 14 -10.33 17.35 18.29
C THR A 14 -11.24 16.26 18.87
N VAL A 15 -12.56 16.41 18.72
CA VAL A 15 -13.55 15.40 19.16
C VAL A 15 -13.39 14.11 18.36
N THR A 16 -13.18 14.22 17.04
CA THR A 16 -12.94 13.06 16.17
C THR A 16 -11.65 12.36 16.54
N LEU A 17 -10.57 13.10 16.78
CA LEU A 17 -9.30 12.53 17.24
C LEU A 17 -9.47 11.79 18.56
N ARG A 18 -10.16 12.38 19.56
CA ARG A 18 -10.43 11.71 20.84
C ARG A 18 -11.21 10.41 20.67
N ASN A 19 -12.22 10.40 19.80
CA ASN A 19 -13.00 9.20 19.54
C ASN A 19 -12.14 8.11 18.88
N LYS A 20 -11.37 8.44 17.85
CA LYS A 20 -10.47 7.50 17.15
C LYS A 20 -9.42 6.90 18.08
N VAL A 21 -8.85 7.71 18.96
CA VAL A 21 -7.84 7.26 19.92
C VAL A 21 -8.46 6.37 21.01
N ARG A 22 -9.69 6.67 21.45
CA ARG A 22 -10.45 5.78 22.35
C ARG A 22 -10.79 4.44 21.70
N CYS A 23 -11.07 4.43 20.39
CA CYS A 23 -11.30 3.21 19.61
C CYS A 23 -10.01 2.44 19.30
N GLY A 24 -8.83 3.02 19.56
CA GLY A 24 -7.54 2.41 19.23
C GLY A 24 -7.15 2.51 17.75
N GLU A 25 -7.82 3.34 16.96
CA GLU A 25 -7.51 3.53 15.54
C GLU A 25 -6.27 4.39 15.32
N ILE A 26 -6.11 5.43 16.13
CA ILE A 26 -4.95 6.35 16.08
C ILE A 26 -4.05 6.06 17.28
N PRO A 27 -2.73 5.91 17.08
CA PRO A 27 -1.79 5.69 18.16
C PRO A 27 -1.76 6.91 19.09
N GLY A 28 -2.02 6.68 20.38
CA GLY A 28 -1.97 7.70 21.42
C GLY A 28 -1.92 7.06 22.80
N ALA A 29 -1.19 7.69 23.73
CA ALA A 29 -1.07 7.21 25.10
C ALA A 29 -1.88 8.10 26.05
N LYS A 30 -2.61 7.48 26.98
CA LYS A 30 -3.32 8.19 28.02
C LYS A 30 -2.41 8.38 29.23
N LEU A 31 -1.91 9.59 29.43
CA LEU A 31 -1.07 9.96 30.57
C LEU A 31 -1.93 10.76 31.56
N GLY A 32 -2.43 10.04 32.58
CA GLY A 32 -3.37 10.59 33.56
C GLY A 32 -4.69 11.04 32.91
N LYS A 33 -4.96 12.36 32.97
CA LYS A 33 -6.18 12.97 32.40
C LYS A 33 -6.01 13.43 30.95
N ARG A 34 -4.78 13.45 30.41
CA ARG A 34 -4.49 13.96 29.06
C ARG A 34 -4.11 12.82 28.12
N TRP A 35 -4.45 13.00 26.85
CA TRP A 35 -3.93 12.16 25.77
C TRP A 35 -2.68 12.82 25.22
N VAL A 36 -1.62 12.03 25.08
CA VAL A 36 -0.33 12.48 24.57
C VAL A 36 0.02 11.66 23.34
N PHE A 37 0.52 12.37 22.33
CA PHE A 37 0.88 11.81 21.04
C PHE A 37 2.37 12.00 20.76
N LEU A 38 2.97 10.97 20.18
CA LEU A 38 4.30 11.03 19.61
C LEU A 38 4.18 11.39 18.13
N ARG A 39 4.97 12.37 17.68
CA ARG A 39 4.97 12.80 16.28
C ARG A 39 5.28 11.64 15.33
N VAL A 40 6.29 10.84 15.67
CA VAL A 40 6.74 9.68 14.88
C VAL A 40 5.60 8.66 14.68
N ASP A 41 4.76 8.45 15.71
CA ASP A 41 3.64 7.53 15.62
C ASP A 41 2.52 8.07 14.73
N LEU A 42 2.26 9.38 14.79
CA LEU A 42 1.30 10.02 13.88
C LEU A 42 1.77 9.98 12.43
N GLU A 43 3.06 10.21 12.17
CA GLU A 43 3.66 10.07 10.84
C GLU A 43 3.57 8.63 10.33
N ARG A 44 3.86 7.64 11.19
CA ARG A 44 3.71 6.23 10.86
C ARG A 44 2.25 5.88 10.54
N TYR A 45 1.30 6.43 11.29
CA TYR A 45 -0.13 6.27 11.02
C TYR A 45 -0.51 6.86 9.66
N ILE A 46 -0.03 8.06 9.31
CA ILE A 46 -0.26 8.64 7.97
C ILE A 46 0.31 7.73 6.88
N ARG A 47 1.53 7.23 7.07
CA ARG A 47 2.17 6.32 6.11
C ARG A 47 1.39 5.02 5.93
N SER A 48 0.77 4.49 6.98
CA SER A 48 -0.05 3.29 6.88
C SER A 48 -1.39 3.52 6.16
N GLN A 49 -1.84 4.77 6.03
CA GLN A 49 -3.04 5.11 5.25
C GLN A 49 -2.78 5.18 3.75
N TYR A 50 -1.52 5.27 3.32
CA TYR A 50 -1.24 5.22 1.90
C TYR A 50 -1.67 3.86 1.35
N PRO A 51 -2.48 3.82 0.28
CA PRO A 51 -2.68 2.56 -0.42
C PRO A 51 -1.30 2.05 -0.79
N SER A 52 -1.11 0.73 -0.72
CA SER A 52 0.10 0.12 -1.26
C SER A 52 0.17 0.48 -2.74
N ARG A 53 0.85 1.57 -3.05
CA ARG A 53 1.48 1.77 -4.34
C ARG A 53 2.65 0.81 -4.32
N ALA A 54 2.32 -0.48 -4.40
CA ALA A 54 3.26 -1.43 -4.94
C ALA A 54 3.79 -0.75 -6.19
N LEU A 55 5.09 -0.51 -6.22
CA LEU A 55 5.82 -0.54 -7.47
C LEU A 55 5.20 -1.69 -8.27
N GLN A 56 4.79 -1.45 -9.52
CA GLN A 56 4.23 -2.48 -10.40
C GLN A 56 5.30 -3.56 -10.72
N GLY A 57 5.73 -4.27 -9.69
CA GLY A 57 6.98 -5.01 -9.64
C GLY A 57 7.25 -5.31 -8.17
N ASP A 58 6.42 -6.19 -7.58
CA ASP A 58 6.90 -7.33 -6.81
C ASP A 58 5.73 -8.09 -6.16
N ASN A 59 5.47 -9.26 -6.74
CA ASN A 59 4.98 -10.49 -6.09
C ASN A 59 3.70 -10.39 -5.23
N HIS A 60 2.59 -9.90 -5.79
CA HIS A 60 1.28 -10.42 -5.39
C HIS A 60 1.00 -11.65 -6.24
N GLU A 61 0.93 -12.83 -5.61
CA GLU A 61 0.52 -14.07 -6.26
C GLU A 61 -0.74 -13.79 -7.08
N VAL A 62 -0.62 -14.01 -8.39
CA VAL A 62 -1.67 -13.75 -9.37
C VAL A 62 -2.93 -14.48 -8.90
N MET A 63 -3.90 -13.76 -8.32
CA MET A 63 -5.25 -14.29 -8.23
C MET A 63 -5.67 -14.58 -9.67
N PRO A 64 -5.96 -15.84 -10.04
CA PRO A 64 -6.34 -16.16 -11.40
C PRO A 64 -7.60 -15.37 -11.73
N CYS A 65 -7.50 -14.51 -12.74
CA CYS A 65 -8.60 -13.71 -13.20
C CYS A 65 -9.78 -14.62 -13.60
N HIS A 66 -10.98 -14.32 -13.13
CA HIS A 66 -12.16 -15.17 -13.40
C HIS A 66 -12.44 -15.40 -14.90
N SER A 67 -11.91 -14.56 -15.80
CA SER A 67 -12.03 -14.70 -17.25
C SER A 67 -11.11 -15.76 -17.87
N THR A 68 -10.09 -16.26 -17.16
CA THR A 68 -9.24 -17.38 -17.65
C THR A 68 -9.79 -18.77 -17.32
N SER A 69 -11.00 -18.85 -16.77
CA SER A 69 -11.66 -20.12 -16.44
C SER A 69 -12.05 -20.97 -17.68
N VAL A 70 -11.94 -20.43 -18.89
CA VAL A 70 -12.18 -21.18 -20.12
C VAL A 70 -10.87 -21.84 -20.57
N ARG A 71 -10.89 -23.18 -20.71
CA ARG A 71 -9.81 -23.97 -21.34
C ARG A 71 -9.47 -23.36 -22.70
N THR A 72 -8.36 -22.64 -22.77
CA THR A 72 -7.78 -22.19 -24.02
C THR A 72 -7.42 -23.43 -24.85
N ARG A 73 -7.77 -23.43 -26.14
CA ARG A 73 -7.36 -24.49 -27.08
C ARG A 73 -5.83 -24.62 -27.05
N ARG A 74 -5.32 -25.85 -27.13
CA ARG A 74 -3.89 -26.23 -27.03
C ARG A 74 -2.95 -25.61 -28.07
N THR A 75 -3.44 -24.78 -28.98
CA THR A 75 -2.66 -24.21 -30.09
C THR A 75 -3.22 -22.83 -30.41
N GLY A 76 -2.46 -21.80 -30.07
CA GLY A 76 -2.87 -20.41 -30.25
C GLY A 76 -1.78 -19.40 -29.93
N GLY A 77 -0.51 -19.77 -30.15
CA GLY A 77 0.61 -18.84 -30.07
C GLY A 77 1.48 -19.05 -31.29
N SER A 78 1.36 -18.18 -32.30
CA SER A 78 2.37 -18.11 -33.35
C SER A 78 3.54 -17.35 -32.75
N LYS A 79 4.60 -18.05 -32.32
CA LYS A 79 5.86 -17.39 -32.02
C LYS A 79 6.49 -16.99 -33.35
N SER A 80 6.13 -15.82 -33.88
CA SER A 80 6.98 -15.22 -34.91
C SER A 80 8.24 -14.78 -34.20
N VAL A 81 9.31 -15.55 -34.33
CA VAL A 81 10.66 -15.16 -33.93
C VAL A 81 11.00 -13.92 -34.75
N SER A 82 10.80 -12.75 -34.13
CA SER A 82 11.18 -11.50 -34.77
C SER A 82 12.70 -11.39 -34.69
N LYS A 83 13.33 -10.79 -35.70
CA LYS A 83 14.78 -10.50 -35.69
C LYS A 83 15.20 -9.69 -34.45
N VAL A 84 14.24 -8.95 -33.88
CA VAL A 84 14.40 -8.16 -32.67
C VAL A 84 14.60 -9.05 -31.43
N ASP A 85 13.89 -10.18 -31.34
CA ASP A 85 13.98 -11.11 -30.21
C ASP A 85 15.40 -11.71 -30.09
N SER A 86 16.01 -12.04 -31.23
CA SER A 86 17.39 -12.54 -31.30
C SER A 86 18.44 -11.50 -30.91
N LEU A 87 18.19 -10.22 -31.19
CA LEU A 87 19.09 -9.14 -30.79
C LEU A 87 19.00 -8.88 -29.28
N TYR A 88 17.80 -9.01 -28.71
CA TYR A 88 17.60 -8.87 -27.27
C TYR A 88 18.28 -9.99 -26.48
N SER A 89 18.18 -11.25 -26.93
CA SER A 89 18.87 -12.36 -26.26
C SER A 89 20.39 -12.18 -26.29
N GLU A 90 20.93 -11.75 -27.44
CA GLU A 90 22.37 -11.49 -27.60
C GLU A 90 22.84 -10.35 -26.69
N ALA A 91 22.09 -9.24 -26.63
CA ALA A 91 22.40 -8.11 -25.75
C ALA A 91 22.33 -8.46 -24.26
N LEU A 92 21.48 -9.43 -23.89
CA LEU A 92 21.29 -9.88 -22.51
C LEU A 92 22.20 -11.05 -22.11
N GLY A 93 22.97 -11.61 -23.03
CA GLY A 93 23.88 -12.74 -22.78
C GLY A 93 23.16 -14.02 -22.34
N LEU A 94 21.91 -14.20 -22.78
CA LEU A 94 21.08 -15.39 -22.55
C LEU A 94 21.27 -16.44 -23.65
#